data_AF-A0A556QPP3-F1
#
_entry.id   AF-A0A556QPP3-F1
#
_cell.length_a   1.000
_cell.length_b   1.000
_cell.length_c   1.000
_cell.angle_alpha   90.00
_cell.angle_beta   90.00
_cell.angle_gamma   90.00
#
_symmetry.space_group_name_H-M   'P 1'
#
loop_
_entity.id
_entity.type
_entity.pdbx_description
1 polymer ?
#
loop_
_entity_poly.entity_id
_entity_poly.type
_entity_poly.pdbx_seq_one_letter_code
_entity_poly.pdbx_strand_id
1 'polypeptide(L)'
;MRLPKVLPSDLLTKLPRESEWHSEEWTLDTTSAHKHFFGKSLEEAEMMFGENSMLYQEDVMWMPFIPCCYYLQAYSRYLLSDDSALDPDGASCYIALIDWLGEDARRIPANLSSLIQRTLLRISTLQGFYGADVAIYGSFEERVGKIKLA
;
A
#
# COMPACT_ATOMS: atom_id res chain seq x y z
N MET A 1 -6.88 -5.88 21.33
CA MET A 1 -8.25 -5.42 21.00
C MET A 1 -8.65 -6.05 19.68
N ARG A 2 -9.80 -6.71 19.54
CA ARG A 2 -10.21 -7.26 18.23
C ARG A 2 -10.65 -6.11 17.34
N LEU A 3 -9.93 -5.90 16.24
CA LEU A 3 -10.29 -4.90 15.23
C LEU A 3 -11.69 -5.22 14.65
N PRO A 4 -12.49 -4.20 14.29
CA PRO A 4 -13.81 -4.41 13.72
C PRO A 4 -13.70 -5.17 12.39
N LYS A 5 -14.75 -5.92 12.04
CA LYS A 5 -14.81 -6.72 10.79
C LYS A 5 -14.63 -5.86 9.52
N VAL A 6 -14.98 -4.57 9.59
CA VAL A 6 -14.79 -3.58 8.52
C VAL A 6 -14.36 -2.27 9.18
N LEU A 7 -13.35 -1.61 8.63
CA LEU A 7 -12.92 -0.31 9.12
C LEU A 7 -13.92 0.80 8.69
N PRO A 8 -14.28 1.74 9.58
CA PRO A 8 -15.00 2.94 9.21
C PRO A 8 -14.31 3.71 8.07
N SER A 9 -15.09 4.22 7.11
CA SER A 9 -14.54 4.96 5.96
C SER A 9 -13.88 6.29 6.34
N ASP A 10 -14.27 6.89 7.47
CA ASP A 10 -13.69 8.15 7.94
C ASP A 10 -12.29 7.97 8.56
N LEU A 11 -11.91 6.75 8.94
CA LEU A 11 -10.54 6.42 9.39
C LEU A 11 -9.50 6.65 8.29
N LEU A 12 -9.91 6.59 7.03
CA LEU A 12 -9.03 6.83 5.89
C LEU A 12 -8.79 8.31 5.59
N THR A 13 -9.57 9.20 6.23
CA THR A 13 -9.52 10.66 5.98
C THR A 13 -8.82 11.43 7.09
N LYS A 14 -8.46 10.77 8.19
CA LYS A 14 -7.81 11.36 9.36
C LYS A 14 -6.48 10.67 9.58
N LEU A 15 -5.48 11.42 10.03
CA LEU A 15 -4.19 10.86 10.42
C LEU A 15 -4.40 9.75 11.46
N PRO A 16 -3.74 8.58 11.31
CA PRO A 16 -3.78 7.55 12.31
C PRO A 16 -3.27 8.06 13.65
N ARG A 17 -4.04 7.82 14.70
CA ARG A 17 -3.71 8.23 16.07
C ARG A 17 -2.67 7.28 16.65
N GLU A 18 -1.96 7.75 17.68
CA GLU A 18 -1.01 6.90 18.42
C GLU A 18 -1.66 5.58 18.87
N SER A 19 -2.89 5.61 19.39
CA SER A 19 -3.60 4.40 19.81
C SER A 19 -3.84 3.38 18.68
N GLU A 20 -3.90 3.81 17.43
CA GLU A 20 -4.06 2.95 16.25
C GLU A 20 -2.73 2.36 15.80
N TRP A 21 -1.62 3.04 16.07
CA TRP A 21 -0.27 2.49 15.92
C TRP A 21 0.07 1.45 17.00
N HIS A 22 -0.57 1.50 18.17
CA HIS A 22 -0.44 0.49 19.22
C HIS A 22 -1.58 -0.55 19.21
N SER A 23 -2.32 -0.69 18.09
CA SER A 23 -3.44 -1.64 18.04
C SER A 23 -3.02 -3.11 17.91
N GLU A 24 -1.78 -3.34 17.49
CA GLU A 24 -1.17 -4.64 17.22
C GLU A 24 0.18 -4.75 17.95
N GLU A 25 0.89 -5.87 17.79
CA GLU A 25 2.18 -6.07 18.44
C GLU A 25 3.21 -5.04 17.95
N TRP A 26 3.94 -4.42 18.89
CA TRP A 26 4.93 -3.41 18.57
C TRP A 26 6.31 -4.05 18.36
N THR A 27 6.75 -4.15 17.11
CA THR A 27 8.04 -4.75 16.74
C THR A 27 9.09 -3.71 16.34
N LEU A 28 10.30 -4.17 15.99
CA LEU A 28 11.33 -3.31 15.38
C LEU A 28 10.84 -2.72 14.05
N ASP A 29 10.13 -3.51 13.24
CA ASP A 29 9.58 -3.07 11.96
C ASP A 29 8.48 -2.02 12.18
N THR A 30 7.59 -2.24 13.17
CA THR A 30 6.60 -1.23 13.57
C THR A 30 7.27 0.06 14.06
N THR A 31 8.40 -0.04 14.77
CA THR A 31 9.17 1.13 15.22
C THR A 31 9.75 1.91 14.04
N SER A 32 10.28 1.22 13.03
CA SER A 32 10.77 1.84 11.78
C SER A 32 9.63 2.56 11.06
N ALA A 33 8.52 1.85 10.83
CA ALA A 33 7.37 2.38 10.13
C ALA A 33 6.76 3.59 10.86
N HIS A 34 6.64 3.53 12.19
CA HIS A 34 6.15 4.66 12.99
C HIS A 34 7.08 5.87 12.86
N LYS A 35 8.39 5.67 12.95
CA LYS A 35 9.37 6.77 12.80
C LYS A 35 9.26 7.48 11.45
N HIS A 36 9.00 6.74 10.37
CA HIS A 36 8.89 7.33 9.03
C HIS A 36 7.52 7.96 8.77
N PHE A 37 6.43 7.29 9.17
CA PHE A 37 5.08 7.67 8.75
C PHE A 37 4.27 8.40 9.80
N PHE A 38 4.53 8.24 11.10
CA PHE A 38 3.65 8.79 12.12
C PHE A 38 3.47 10.31 11.98
N GLY A 39 2.22 10.75 11.89
CA GLY A 39 1.86 12.16 11.70
C GLY A 39 1.99 12.69 10.28
N LYS A 40 2.45 11.88 9.31
CA LYS A 40 2.53 12.27 7.90
C LYS A 40 1.16 12.28 7.23
N SER A 41 0.87 13.36 6.53
CA SER A 41 -0.27 13.47 5.60
C SER A 41 -0.14 12.51 4.42
N LEU A 42 -1.23 12.31 3.67
CA LEU A 42 -1.19 11.50 2.45
C LEU A 42 -0.26 12.11 1.40
N GLU A 43 -0.21 13.44 1.31
CA GLU A 43 0.63 14.17 0.36
C GLU A 43 2.12 14.03 0.73
N GLU A 44 2.47 14.09 2.02
CA GLU A 44 3.84 13.81 2.47
C GLU A 44 4.24 12.36 2.21
N ALA A 45 3.36 11.41 2.53
CA ALA A 45 3.62 9.99 2.29
C ALA A 45 3.74 9.67 0.80
N GLU A 46 2.97 10.33 -0.06
CA GLU A 46 3.06 10.17 -1.52
C GLU A 46 4.43 10.62 -2.04
N MET A 47 4.93 11.77 -1.57
CA MET A 47 6.29 12.22 -1.90
C MET A 47 7.35 11.23 -1.42
N MET A 48 7.18 10.64 -0.24
CA MET A 48 8.11 9.62 0.28
C MET A 48 8.20 8.42 -0.68
N PHE A 49 7.08 7.91 -1.20
CA PHE A 49 7.14 6.82 -2.19
C PHE A 49 7.86 7.21 -3.48
N GLY A 50 7.77 8.46 -3.92
CA GLY A 50 8.57 8.97 -5.03
C GLY A 50 10.08 9.07 -4.74
N GLU A 51 10.47 9.24 -3.47
CA GLU A 51 11.88 9.24 -3.07
C GLU A 51 12.47 7.82 -2.99
N ASN A 52 11.72 6.87 -2.42
CA ASN A 52 12.15 5.48 -2.29
C ASN A 52 10.97 4.52 -2.03
N SER A 53 10.29 4.12 -3.10
CA SER A 53 9.12 3.24 -3.02
C SER A 53 9.41 1.90 -2.33
N MET A 54 10.58 1.31 -2.58
CA MET A 54 10.98 0.03 -2.01
C MET A 54 11.13 0.09 -0.48
N LEU A 55 11.85 1.09 0.04
CA LEU A 55 12.04 1.28 1.49
C LEU A 55 10.69 1.47 2.19
N TYR A 56 9.87 2.40 1.67
CA TYR A 56 8.64 2.78 2.34
C TYR A 56 7.51 1.75 2.16
N GLN A 57 7.57 0.92 1.12
CA GLN A 57 6.66 -0.21 1.00
C GLN A 57 6.85 -1.23 2.12
N GLU A 58 8.09 -1.53 2.49
CA GLU A 58 8.38 -2.48 3.57
C GLU A 58 7.80 -1.99 4.91
N ASP A 59 7.97 -0.70 5.21
CA ASP A 59 7.33 -0.09 6.39
C ASP A 59 5.79 -0.20 6.34
N VAL A 60 5.16 -0.03 5.17
CA VAL A 60 3.70 -0.22 5.02
C VAL A 60 3.27 -1.67 5.25
N MET A 61 4.11 -2.64 4.88
CA MET A 61 3.82 -4.06 5.09
C MET A 61 3.80 -4.42 6.59
N TRP A 62 4.68 -3.80 7.38
CA TRP A 62 4.88 -4.17 8.79
C TRP A 62 4.24 -3.21 9.81
N MET A 63 3.56 -2.15 9.36
CA MET A 63 2.76 -1.31 10.24
C MET A 63 1.39 -1.94 10.56
N PRO A 64 0.76 -1.58 11.69
CA PRO A 64 -0.56 -2.07 12.04
C PRO A 64 -1.59 -1.77 10.96
N PHE A 65 -2.63 -2.59 10.88
CA PHE A 65 -3.56 -2.60 9.75
C PHE A 65 -4.28 -1.26 9.50
N ILE A 66 -4.59 -0.50 10.56
CA ILE A 66 -5.26 0.81 10.42
C ILE A 66 -4.33 1.85 9.77
N PRO A 67 -3.12 2.13 10.32
CA PRO A 67 -2.10 2.91 9.62
C PRO A 67 -1.79 2.39 8.20
N CYS A 68 -1.67 1.08 8.03
CA CYS A 68 -1.42 0.45 6.72
C CYS A 68 -2.46 0.90 5.70
N CYS A 69 -3.75 0.77 6.02
CA CYS A 69 -4.83 1.20 5.14
C CYS A 69 -4.78 2.71 4.83
N TYR A 70 -4.40 3.54 5.80
CA TYR A 70 -4.26 4.98 5.58
C TYR A 70 -3.16 5.28 4.56
N TYR A 71 -1.94 4.78 4.77
CA TYR A 71 -0.78 5.07 3.91
C TYR A 71 -0.78 4.30 2.58
N LEU A 72 -1.51 3.19 2.49
CA LEU A 72 -1.75 2.50 1.21
C LEU A 72 -2.48 3.39 0.19
N GLN A 73 -3.26 4.38 0.66
CA GLN A 73 -3.83 5.40 -0.23
C GLN A 73 -2.75 6.25 -0.89
N ALA A 74 -1.76 6.71 -0.12
CA ALA A 74 -0.65 7.52 -0.63
C ALA A 74 0.19 6.73 -1.62
N TYR A 75 0.47 5.45 -1.31
CA TYR A 75 1.20 4.59 -2.24
C TYR A 75 0.42 4.37 -3.55
N SER A 76 -0.91 4.19 -3.44
CA SER A 76 -1.78 4.08 -4.61
C SER A 76 -1.79 5.35 -5.46
N ARG A 77 -1.79 6.53 -4.83
CA ARG A 77 -1.73 7.83 -5.54
C ARG A 77 -0.42 7.96 -6.31
N TYR A 78 0.71 7.66 -5.67
CA TYR A 78 2.02 7.64 -6.32
C TYR A 78 2.03 6.74 -7.56
N LEU A 79 1.60 5.48 -7.46
CA LEU A 79 1.62 4.55 -8.59
C LEU A 79 0.62 4.89 -9.72
N LEU A 80 -0.38 5.72 -9.41
CA LEU A 80 -1.32 6.26 -10.40
C LEU A 80 -0.80 7.55 -11.06
N SER A 81 0.23 8.19 -10.51
CA SER A 81 0.81 9.41 -11.04
C SER A 81 1.82 9.12 -12.15
N ASP A 82 2.34 10.19 -12.76
CA ASP A 82 3.43 10.09 -13.74
C ASP A 82 4.81 10.00 -13.06
N ASP A 83 4.90 10.35 -11.77
CA ASP A 83 6.15 10.32 -11.01
C ASP A 83 6.64 8.88 -10.75
N SER A 84 5.74 7.89 -10.83
CA SER A 84 6.11 6.47 -10.73
C SER A 84 6.61 5.87 -12.04
N ALA A 85 6.86 6.68 -13.09
CA ALA A 85 7.45 6.19 -14.32
C ALA A 85 8.85 5.61 -14.06
N LEU A 86 9.16 4.47 -14.70
CA LEU A 86 10.43 3.77 -14.52
C LEU A 86 10.72 3.31 -13.08
N ASP A 87 9.68 3.11 -12.26
CA ASP A 87 9.78 2.48 -10.94
C ASP A 87 9.19 1.06 -10.93
N PRO A 88 9.95 0.05 -11.40
CA PRO A 88 9.45 -1.31 -11.50
C PRO A 88 9.35 -2.00 -10.13
N ASP A 89 10.23 -1.60 -9.19
CA ASP A 89 10.25 -2.13 -7.83
C ASP A 89 9.02 -1.67 -7.05
N GLY A 90 8.67 -0.37 -7.14
CA GLY A 90 7.45 0.15 -6.53
C GLY A 90 6.20 -0.59 -7.02
N ALA A 91 6.06 -0.74 -8.34
CA ALA A 91 4.93 -1.46 -8.92
C ALA A 91 4.88 -2.95 -8.49
N SER A 92 6.03 -3.64 -8.55
CA SER A 92 6.12 -5.06 -8.17
C SER A 92 5.85 -5.28 -6.68
N CYS A 93 6.40 -4.44 -5.82
CA CYS A 93 6.23 -4.50 -4.38
C CYS A 93 4.80 -4.14 -3.96
N TYR A 94 4.12 -3.24 -4.66
CA TYR A 94 2.71 -2.99 -4.42
C TYR A 94 1.84 -4.23 -4.69
N ILE A 95 2.06 -4.94 -5.80
CA ILE A 95 1.37 -6.21 -6.08
C ILE A 95 1.61 -7.20 -4.93
N ALA A 96 2.87 -7.34 -4.50
CA ALA A 96 3.24 -8.25 -3.41
C ALA A 96 2.60 -7.86 -2.07
N LEU A 97 2.52 -6.57 -1.76
CA LEU A 97 1.86 -6.06 -0.56
C LEU A 97 0.36 -6.41 -0.55
N ILE A 98 -0.33 -6.20 -1.67
CA ILE A 98 -1.76 -6.54 -1.76
C ILE A 98 -1.99 -8.05 -1.63
N ASP A 99 -1.12 -8.88 -2.23
CA ASP A 99 -1.18 -10.33 -2.06
C ASP A 99 -0.90 -10.75 -0.60
N TRP A 100 0.08 -10.11 0.04
CA TRP A 100 0.45 -10.34 1.44
C TRP A 100 -0.68 -10.01 2.41
N LEU A 101 -1.44 -8.93 2.16
CA LEU A 101 -2.62 -8.60 2.97
C LEU A 101 -3.67 -9.73 2.95
N GLY A 102 -3.71 -10.53 1.89
CA GLY A 102 -4.51 -11.76 1.80
C GLY A 102 -5.93 -11.58 2.33
N GLU A 103 -6.28 -12.31 3.39
CA GLU A 103 -7.63 -12.30 3.96
C GLU A 103 -7.98 -11.03 4.73
N ASP A 104 -6.99 -10.25 5.16
CA ASP A 104 -7.22 -8.95 5.78
C ASP A 104 -7.67 -7.90 4.76
N ALA A 105 -7.41 -8.11 3.46
CA ALA A 105 -7.95 -7.26 2.41
C ALA A 105 -9.47 -7.15 2.44
N ARG A 106 -10.18 -8.14 3.01
CA ARG A 106 -11.65 -8.12 3.19
C ARG A 106 -12.15 -7.08 4.18
N ARG A 107 -11.26 -6.57 5.03
CA ARG A 107 -11.56 -5.56 6.06
C ARG A 107 -11.35 -4.14 5.53
N ILE A 108 -10.76 -4.01 4.34
CA ILE A 108 -10.49 -2.74 3.67
C ILE A 108 -11.82 -2.05 3.32
N PRO A 109 -11.98 -0.76 3.62
CA PRO A 109 -13.17 0.00 3.23
C PRO A 109 -13.34 0.05 1.71
N ALA A 110 -14.61 0.04 1.25
CA ALA A 110 -14.93 -0.04 -0.18
C ALA A 110 -14.24 1.03 -1.05
N ASN A 111 -14.09 2.27 -0.54
CA ASN A 111 -13.43 3.35 -1.26
C ASN A 111 -11.93 3.10 -1.47
N LEU A 112 -11.24 2.50 -0.49
CA LEU A 112 -9.85 2.09 -0.62
C LEU A 112 -9.73 0.84 -1.51
N SER A 113 -10.65 -0.12 -1.38
CA SER A 113 -10.69 -1.29 -2.28
C SER A 113 -10.82 -0.87 -3.75
N SER A 114 -11.72 0.08 -4.07
CA SER A 114 -11.84 0.65 -5.42
C SER A 114 -10.60 1.42 -5.88
N LEU A 115 -9.84 2.03 -4.96
CA LEU A 115 -8.55 2.65 -5.29
C LEU A 115 -7.52 1.58 -5.63
N ILE A 116 -7.36 0.57 -4.78
CA ILE A 116 -6.43 -0.55 -5.00
C ILE A 116 -6.73 -1.26 -6.33
N GLN A 117 -8.00 -1.55 -6.63
CA GLN A 117 -8.39 -2.19 -7.90
C GLN A 117 -7.96 -1.35 -9.12
N ARG A 118 -8.14 -0.02 -9.05
CA ARG A 118 -7.70 0.89 -10.12
C ARG A 118 -6.18 0.90 -10.25
N THR A 119 -5.45 0.92 -9.13
CA THR A 119 -3.99 0.87 -9.13
C THR A 119 -3.47 -0.44 -9.72
N LEU A 120 -4.01 -1.58 -9.28
CA LEU A 120 -3.63 -2.89 -9.82
C LEU A 120 -3.93 -3.00 -11.32
N LEU A 121 -5.06 -2.46 -11.78
CA LEU A 121 -5.40 -2.42 -13.20
C LEU A 121 -4.41 -1.57 -14.01
N ARG A 122 -4.00 -0.41 -13.49
CA ARG A 122 -2.96 0.41 -14.15
C ARG A 122 -1.63 -0.34 -14.21
N ILE A 123 -1.20 -0.94 -13.09
CA ILE A 123 0.06 -1.68 -13.01
C ILE A 123 0.08 -2.85 -13.99
N SER A 124 -0.99 -3.64 -14.04
CA SER A 124 -1.07 -4.79 -14.95
C SER A 124 -1.11 -4.39 -16.42
N THR A 125 -1.82 -3.32 -16.76
CA THR A 125 -1.98 -2.89 -18.16
C THR A 125 -0.81 -2.07 -18.68
N LEU A 126 -0.07 -1.39 -17.80
CA LEU A 126 1.01 -0.48 -18.15
C LEU A 126 2.37 -0.93 -17.60
N GLN A 127 2.66 -2.23 -17.55
CA GLN A 127 3.94 -2.73 -17.02
C GLN A 127 5.18 -2.02 -17.62
N GLY A 128 5.16 -1.73 -18.93
CA GLY A 128 6.24 -1.02 -19.62
C GLY A 128 6.43 0.44 -19.18
N PHE A 129 5.38 1.11 -18.68
CA PHE A 129 5.48 2.47 -18.13
C PHE A 129 6.36 2.51 -16.87
N TYR A 130 6.26 1.47 -16.04
CA TYR A 130 7.11 1.31 -14.86
C TYR A 130 8.52 0.81 -15.20
N GLY A 131 8.84 0.55 -16.48
CA GLY A 131 10.14 0.00 -16.86
C GLY A 131 10.37 -1.44 -16.37
N ALA A 132 9.30 -2.17 -16.04
CA ALA A 132 9.40 -3.53 -15.49
C ALA A 132 9.57 -4.58 -16.60
N ASP A 133 10.81 -5.05 -16.79
CA ASP A 133 11.09 -6.13 -17.74
C ASP A 133 10.42 -7.45 -17.29
N VAL A 134 9.67 -8.07 -18.19
CA VAL A 134 8.98 -9.35 -17.95
C VAL A 134 9.96 -10.46 -17.58
N ALA A 135 11.17 -10.46 -18.12
CA ALA A 135 12.19 -11.46 -17.80
C ALA A 135 12.71 -11.36 -16.36
N ILE A 136 12.59 -10.19 -15.73
CA ILE A 136 13.03 -9.92 -14.35
C ILE A 136 11.85 -10.04 -13.39
N TYR A 137 10.74 -9.38 -13.69
CA TYR A 137 9.60 -9.21 -12.77
C TYR A 137 8.42 -10.15 -13.04
N GLY A 138 8.47 -10.89 -14.15
CA GLY A 138 7.33 -11.66 -14.66
C GLY A 138 6.26 -10.76 -15.28
N SER A 139 5.14 -11.36 -15.67
CA SER A 139 3.95 -10.63 -16.13
C SER A 139 3.17 -10.07 -14.94
N PHE A 140 3.06 -8.74 -14.86
CA PHE A 140 2.20 -8.07 -13.88
C PHE A 140 0.73 -8.39 -14.10
N GLU A 141 0.29 -8.56 -15.35
CA GLU A 141 -1.07 -9.01 -15.67
C GLU A 141 -1.37 -10.38 -15.03
N GLU A 142 -0.49 -11.35 -15.20
CA GLU A 142 -0.67 -12.69 -14.60
C GLU A 142 -0.60 -12.66 -13.07
N ARG A 143 0.28 -11.82 -12.50
CA ARG A 143 0.42 -11.68 -11.05
C ARG A 143 -0.84 -11.04 -10.45
N VAL A 144 -1.32 -9.95 -11.02
CA VAL A 144 -2.55 -9.28 -10.58
C VAL A 144 -3.77 -10.19 -10.77
N GLY A 145 -3.85 -10.95 -11.86
CA GLY A 145 -4.94 -11.90 -12.11
C GLY A 145 -5.09 -13.02 -11.07
N LYS A 146 -4.06 -13.24 -10.23
CA LYS A 146 -4.10 -14.21 -9.12
C LYS A 146 -4.61 -13.60 -7.81
N ILE A 147 -4.58 -12.27 -7.68
CA ILE A 147 -5.02 -11.57 -6.48
C ILE A 147 -6.55 -11.65 -6.39
N LYS A 148 -7.06 -12.05 -5.22
CA LYS A 148 -8.48 -12.06 -4.91
C LYS A 148 -8.79 -10.95 -3.91
N LEU A 149 -9.13 -9.77 -4.43
CA LEU A 149 -9.78 -8.74 -3.61
C LEU A 149 -11.23 -9.17 -3.41
N ALA A 150 -11.63 -9.42 -2.16
CA ALA A 150 -12.99 -9.84 -1.83
C ALA A 150 -14.01 -8.70 -1.92
#